data_AF-A0AB34IC16-F1
#
_entry.id   AF-A0AB34IC16-F1
#
_cell.length_a   1.000
_cell.length_b   1.000
_cell.length_c   1.000
_cell.angle_alpha   90.00
_cell.angle_beta   90.00
_cell.angle_gamma   90.00
#
_symmetry.space_group_name_H-M   'P 1'
#
loop_
_entity.id
_entity.type
_entity.pdbx_description
1 polymer ?
#
loop_
_entity_poly.entity_id
_entity_poly.type
_entity_poly.pdbx_seq_one_letter_code
_entity_poly.pdbx_strand_id
1 'polypeptide(L)'
;MASGANLGGWLVMESWLFPQILLLRLGNHAIADNQEWDYITRMRDRGIDAVSSMHTHWNTFLEEDLLHAEQAPRRLRALADAGVTHLRIPIGYWAFEPPAGVEGADDVPFEAERERYEQPGFTADGFVSGASVYARALLRWFKPLGLRAVFDMHSLPGGAVRNMGYTGKYFEAAEFFDGAEEWSASCANSTAECLPAAGRTRRSAYLRRGVIALRALARLIASLEEDVATAGERSAINASPSL
;
A
#
# COMPACT_ATOMS: atom_id res chain seq x y z
N MET A 1 9.94 19.99 18.16
CA MET A 1 8.68 20.07 17.38
C MET A 1 8.73 18.96 16.35
N ALA A 2 7.65 18.21 16.14
CA ALA A 2 7.59 17.24 15.04
C ALA A 2 7.39 17.98 13.72
N SER A 3 8.34 17.84 12.79
CA SER A 3 8.20 18.32 11.40
C SER A 3 7.84 17.12 10.52
N GLY A 4 6.77 17.25 9.75
CA GLY A 4 6.22 16.15 8.94
C GLY A 4 6.01 16.54 7.48
N ALA A 5 6.13 15.56 6.59
CA ALA A 5 5.79 15.70 5.16
C ALA A 5 4.96 14.51 4.67
N ASN A 6 4.34 14.66 3.50
CA ASN A 6 3.53 13.61 2.86
C ASN A 6 4.24 13.10 1.60
N LEU A 7 4.24 11.79 1.41
CA LEU A 7 4.63 11.16 0.14
C LEU A 7 3.40 10.95 -0.77
N GLY A 8 2.64 12.03 -1.00
CA GLY A 8 1.44 12.02 -1.86
C GLY A 8 1.80 11.70 -3.31
N GLY A 9 0.94 10.95 -4.00
CA GLY A 9 1.19 10.51 -5.38
C GLY A 9 2.12 9.30 -5.53
N TRP A 10 2.70 8.76 -4.45
CA TRP A 10 3.62 7.62 -4.55
C TRP A 10 2.89 6.29 -4.72
N LEU A 11 2.37 5.70 -3.63
CA LEU A 11 1.68 4.40 -3.65
C LEU A 11 0.17 4.53 -3.93
N VAL A 12 -0.33 5.77 -4.00
CA VAL A 12 -1.66 6.12 -4.49
C VAL A 12 -1.50 7.35 -5.38
N MET A 13 -1.80 7.21 -6.67
CA MET A 13 -1.64 8.30 -7.65
C MET A 13 -2.84 9.24 -7.67
N GLU A 14 -2.54 10.54 -7.63
CA GLU A 14 -3.51 11.63 -7.66
C GLU A 14 -3.22 12.54 -8.87
N SER A 15 -4.19 12.72 -9.76
CA SER A 15 -3.95 13.35 -11.06
C SER A 15 -3.48 14.80 -11.02
N TRP A 16 -3.82 15.57 -9.99
CA TRP A 16 -3.37 16.96 -9.88
C TRP A 16 -1.91 17.09 -9.45
N LEU A 17 -1.30 16.05 -8.87
CA LEU A 17 0.12 16.04 -8.54
C LEU A 17 1.02 15.79 -9.77
N PHE A 18 0.45 15.24 -10.84
CA PHE A 18 1.17 14.87 -12.06
C PHE A 18 0.59 15.53 -13.31
N PRO A 19 0.72 16.86 -13.46
CA PRO A 19 0.19 17.58 -14.63
C PRO A 19 0.77 17.07 -15.96
N GLN A 20 1.94 16.43 -15.94
CA GLN A 20 2.64 15.90 -17.11
C GLN A 20 2.28 14.45 -17.48
N ILE A 21 1.58 13.68 -16.61
CA ILE A 21 1.19 12.30 -16.93
C ILE A 21 -0.13 12.33 -17.70
N LEU A 22 -0.04 12.45 -19.03
CA LEU A 22 -1.20 12.66 -19.90
C LEU A 22 -2.32 11.65 -19.66
N LEU A 23 -2.02 10.35 -19.59
CA LEU A 23 -3.04 9.30 -19.43
C LEU A 23 -3.78 9.36 -18.10
N LEU A 24 -3.18 9.96 -17.07
CA LEU A 24 -3.82 10.21 -15.77
C LEU A 24 -4.78 11.42 -15.83
N ARG A 25 -4.77 12.18 -16.94
CA ARG A 25 -5.51 13.45 -17.11
C ARG A 25 -6.45 13.49 -18.32
N LEU A 26 -6.57 12.40 -19.07
CA LEU A 26 -7.42 12.33 -20.27
C LEU A 26 -8.92 12.30 -19.98
N GLY A 27 -9.33 12.29 -18.71
CA GLY A 27 -10.73 12.26 -18.31
C GLY A 27 -11.41 13.62 -18.42
N ASN A 28 -12.70 13.59 -18.73
CA ASN A 28 -13.58 14.75 -18.86
C ASN A 28 -14.01 15.31 -17.48
N HIS A 29 -13.93 14.51 -16.41
CA HIS A 29 -14.38 14.85 -15.07
C HIS A 29 -13.26 14.64 -14.05
N ALA A 30 -12.43 15.67 -13.82
CA ALA A 30 -11.20 15.58 -13.01
C ALA A 30 -11.29 14.84 -11.66
N ILE A 31 -12.46 14.81 -11.01
CA ILE A 31 -12.69 14.07 -9.76
C ILE A 31 -13.13 12.61 -10.00
N ALA A 32 -13.85 12.32 -11.09
CA ALA A 32 -14.48 11.04 -11.35
C ALA A 32 -13.73 10.10 -12.30
N ASP A 33 -12.83 10.62 -13.15
CA ASP A 33 -12.19 9.82 -14.20
C ASP A 33 -10.69 10.10 -14.35
N ASN A 34 -10.02 10.61 -13.32
CA ASN A 34 -8.58 10.89 -13.36
C ASN A 34 -7.91 10.37 -12.08
N GLN A 35 -8.13 9.11 -11.76
CA GLN A 35 -7.53 8.42 -10.62
C GLN A 35 -6.54 7.33 -11.10
N GLU A 36 -5.80 6.74 -10.16
CA GLU A 36 -4.88 5.62 -10.45
C GLU A 36 -5.56 4.50 -11.25
N TRP A 37 -6.80 4.14 -10.88
CA TRP A 37 -7.57 3.13 -11.59
C TRP A 37 -7.86 3.51 -13.05
N ASP A 38 -8.20 4.77 -13.33
CA ASP A 38 -8.44 5.26 -14.69
C ASP A 38 -7.16 5.28 -15.52
N TYR A 39 -6.04 5.67 -14.90
CA TYR A 39 -4.73 5.62 -15.54
C TYR A 39 -4.37 4.20 -15.96
N ILE A 40 -4.49 3.23 -15.05
CA ILE A 40 -4.23 1.81 -15.32
C ILE A 40 -5.15 1.29 -16.42
N THR A 41 -6.44 1.62 -16.36
CA THR A 41 -7.44 1.20 -17.37
C THR A 41 -7.07 1.74 -18.75
N ARG A 42 -6.74 3.04 -18.86
CA ARG A 42 -6.34 3.65 -20.14
C ARG A 42 -5.06 3.08 -20.71
N MET A 43 -4.09 2.77 -19.86
CA MET A 43 -2.85 2.11 -20.28
C MET A 43 -3.18 0.75 -20.93
N ARG A 44 -4.01 -0.05 -20.25
CA ARG A 44 -4.46 -1.36 -20.74
C ARG A 44 -5.23 -1.26 -22.05
N ASP A 45 -6.20 -0.34 -22.14
CA ASP A 45 -7.00 -0.13 -23.35
C ASP A 45 -6.15 0.28 -24.57
N ARG A 46 -4.99 0.88 -24.32
CA ARG A 46 -4.01 1.28 -25.35
C ARG A 46 -2.94 0.22 -25.62
N GLY A 47 -3.00 -0.94 -24.96
CA GLY A 47 -1.99 -1.99 -25.08
C GLY A 47 -0.63 -1.62 -24.46
N ILE A 48 -0.61 -0.66 -23.54
CA ILE A 48 0.59 -0.25 -22.82
C ILE A 48 0.69 -1.07 -21.53
N ASP A 49 1.90 -1.49 -21.17
CA ASP A 49 2.17 -2.25 -19.95
C ASP A 49 1.98 -1.37 -18.69
N ALA A 50 0.75 -1.38 -18.16
CA ALA A 50 0.40 -0.67 -16.95
C ALA A 50 1.13 -1.22 -15.71
N VAL A 51 1.40 -2.52 -15.66
CA VAL A 51 2.09 -3.16 -14.52
C VAL A 51 3.51 -2.63 -14.45
N SER A 52 4.28 -2.75 -15.55
CA SER A 52 5.65 -2.21 -15.62
C SER A 52 5.68 -0.70 -15.35
N SER A 53 4.71 0.05 -15.86
CA SER A 53 4.63 1.49 -15.60
C SER A 53 4.43 1.83 -14.13
N MET A 54 3.54 1.14 -13.41
CA MET A 54 3.30 1.38 -11.98
C MET A 54 4.50 0.97 -11.14
N HIS A 55 5.10 -0.20 -11.42
CA HIS A 55 6.33 -0.64 -10.77
C HIS A 55 7.49 0.35 -10.98
N THR A 56 7.64 0.89 -12.19
CA THR A 56 8.64 1.93 -12.49
C THR A 56 8.37 3.20 -11.68
N HIS A 57 7.11 3.65 -11.61
CA HIS A 57 6.71 4.82 -10.83
C HIS A 57 7.05 4.64 -9.34
N TRP A 58 6.63 3.54 -8.73
CA TRP A 58 6.93 3.25 -7.33
C TRP A 58 8.42 3.15 -7.06
N ASN A 59 9.19 2.57 -7.99
CA ASN A 59 10.62 2.37 -7.84
C ASN A 59 11.43 3.66 -7.94
N THR A 60 10.99 4.61 -8.76
CA THR A 60 11.77 5.83 -9.09
C THR A 60 11.15 7.12 -8.56
N PHE A 61 10.08 7.04 -7.78
CA PHE A 61 9.37 8.22 -7.23
C PHE A 61 10.29 9.18 -6.46
N LEU A 62 11.27 8.64 -5.74
CA LEU A 62 12.25 9.39 -4.96
C LEU A 62 13.58 9.61 -5.71
N GLU A 63 13.56 9.40 -7.03
CA GLU A 63 14.63 9.52 -8.03
C GLU A 63 15.44 8.26 -8.31
N GLU A 64 16.17 7.74 -7.33
CA GLU A 64 16.94 6.51 -7.52
C GLU A 64 16.04 5.26 -7.57
N ASP A 65 16.56 4.19 -8.17
CA ASP A 65 15.97 2.84 -8.14
C ASP A 65 15.91 2.35 -6.68
N LEU A 66 14.73 2.43 -6.07
CA LEU A 66 14.54 2.13 -4.66
C LEU A 66 14.91 0.70 -4.28
N LEU A 67 14.69 -0.27 -5.17
CA LEU A 67 14.98 -1.69 -4.90
C LEU A 67 16.48 -2.01 -4.97
N HIS A 68 17.23 -1.27 -5.79
CA HIS A 68 18.65 -1.50 -6.04
C HIS A 68 19.57 -0.40 -5.51
N ALA A 69 19.03 0.62 -4.83
CA ALA A 69 19.81 1.70 -4.26
C ALA A 69 20.75 1.20 -3.16
N GLU A 70 22.04 1.53 -3.29
CA GLU A 70 23.05 1.29 -2.27
C GLU A 70 23.03 2.35 -1.14
N GLN A 71 22.34 3.47 -1.38
CA GLN A 71 22.23 4.60 -0.47
C GLN A 71 20.79 5.11 -0.44
N ALA A 72 20.38 5.76 0.64
CA ALA A 72 19.05 6.36 0.76
C ALA A 72 18.75 7.29 -0.43
N PRO A 73 17.57 7.25 -1.07
CA PRO A 73 17.26 8.10 -2.23
C PRO A 73 17.48 9.60 -1.95
N ARG A 74 17.91 10.37 -2.96
CA ARG A 74 18.27 11.79 -2.81
C ARG A 74 17.13 12.63 -2.26
N ARG A 75 15.90 12.42 -2.73
CA ARG A 75 14.73 13.15 -2.19
C ARG A 75 14.45 12.80 -0.73
N LEU A 76 14.68 11.55 -0.34
CA LEU A 76 14.50 11.14 1.06
C LEU A 76 15.54 11.82 1.97
N ARG A 77 16.82 11.84 1.54
CA ARG A 77 17.89 12.56 2.26
C ARG A 77 17.59 14.04 2.36
N ALA A 78 17.16 14.68 1.27
CA ALA A 78 16.82 16.10 1.27
C ALA A 78 15.70 16.46 2.27
N LEU A 79 14.70 15.58 2.46
CA LEU A 79 13.68 15.76 3.49
C LEU A 79 14.28 15.68 4.90
N ALA A 80 15.13 14.67 5.16
CA ALA A 80 15.80 14.53 6.45
C ALA A 80 16.72 15.73 6.76
N ASP A 81 17.51 16.19 5.78
CA ASP A 81 18.40 17.34 5.89
C ASP A 81 17.64 18.65 6.13
N ALA A 82 16.41 18.77 5.60
CA ALA A 82 15.50 19.87 5.87
C ALA A 82 14.84 19.79 7.28
N GLY A 83 15.18 18.79 8.08
CA GLY A 83 14.67 18.60 9.44
C GLY A 83 13.30 17.90 9.52
N VAL A 84 12.85 17.25 8.44
CA VAL A 84 11.65 16.39 8.49
C VAL A 84 11.95 15.16 9.36
N THR A 85 11.00 14.84 10.22
CA THR A 85 11.11 13.75 11.22
C THR A 85 10.06 12.65 11.01
N HIS A 86 8.95 12.98 10.35
CA HIS A 86 7.82 12.08 10.13
C HIS A 86 7.39 12.15 8.67
N LEU A 87 7.16 11.00 8.05
CA LEU A 87 6.63 10.90 6.70
C LEU A 87 5.30 10.14 6.73
N ARG A 88 4.24 10.80 6.28
CA ARG A 88 2.95 10.15 6.01
C ARG A 88 3.01 9.46 4.66
N ILE A 89 2.67 8.18 4.63
CA ILE A 89 2.71 7.31 3.45
C ILE A 89 1.27 6.87 3.15
N PRO A 90 0.59 7.52 2.19
CA PRO A 90 -0.68 7.03 1.65
C PRO A 90 -0.47 5.68 0.97
N ILE A 91 -1.28 4.68 1.31
CA ILE A 91 -1.25 3.34 0.71
C ILE A 91 -2.67 2.84 0.47
N GLY A 92 -2.92 2.25 -0.70
CA GLY A 92 -4.20 1.64 -1.03
C GLY A 92 -4.28 0.18 -0.61
N TYR A 93 -5.48 -0.33 -0.34
CA TYR A 93 -5.71 -1.73 0.03
C TYR A 93 -5.14 -2.73 -0.99
N TRP A 94 -5.10 -2.37 -2.28
CA TRP A 94 -4.58 -3.21 -3.36
C TRP A 94 -3.07 -3.50 -3.22
N ALA A 95 -2.33 -2.72 -2.44
CA ALA A 95 -0.93 -3.02 -2.10
C ALA A 95 -0.75 -4.36 -1.37
N PHE A 96 -1.84 -4.87 -0.78
CA PHE A 96 -1.90 -6.11 -0.02
C PHE A 96 -2.85 -7.14 -0.65
N GLU A 97 -3.18 -6.99 -1.93
CA GLU A 97 -3.96 -7.97 -2.69
C GLU A 97 -3.09 -8.65 -3.74
N PRO A 98 -3.23 -9.97 -3.94
CA PRO A 98 -2.50 -10.65 -4.99
C PRO A 98 -3.13 -10.36 -6.36
N PRO A 99 -2.44 -10.71 -7.46
CA PRO A 99 -3.05 -10.72 -8.78
C PRO A 99 -4.33 -11.57 -8.83
N ALA A 100 -5.30 -11.16 -9.65
CA ALA A 100 -6.53 -11.89 -9.87
C ALA A 100 -6.24 -13.31 -10.37
N GLY A 101 -6.93 -14.29 -9.79
CA GLY A 101 -6.72 -15.72 -10.09
C GLY A 101 -5.64 -16.39 -9.23
N VAL A 102 -4.91 -15.63 -8.42
CA VAL A 102 -4.12 -16.17 -7.31
C VAL A 102 -5.05 -16.27 -6.10
N GLU A 103 -5.28 -17.47 -5.58
CA GLU A 103 -6.03 -17.64 -4.32
C GLU A 103 -5.27 -16.92 -3.20
N GLY A 104 -5.89 -15.85 -2.68
CA GLY A 104 -5.42 -15.20 -1.45
C GLY A 104 -5.83 -16.08 -0.28
N ALA A 105 -4.89 -16.43 0.58
CA ALA A 105 -5.23 -17.15 1.78
C ALA A 105 -5.73 -16.15 2.82
N ASP A 106 -7.05 -16.19 3.04
CA ASP A 106 -7.81 -15.27 3.86
C ASP A 106 -7.32 -15.11 5.30
N ASP A 107 -6.46 -16.01 5.76
CA ASP A 107 -5.94 -16.03 7.12
C ASP A 107 -4.47 -16.45 7.22
N VAL A 108 -3.71 -16.35 6.12
CA VAL A 108 -2.27 -16.64 6.17
C VAL A 108 -1.50 -15.35 6.43
N PRO A 109 -0.53 -15.35 7.37
CA PRO A 109 0.32 -14.20 7.60
C PRO A 109 0.95 -13.73 6.28
N PHE A 110 0.88 -12.43 6.01
CA PHE A 110 1.43 -11.83 4.79
C PHE A 110 2.88 -12.28 4.51
N GLU A 111 3.71 -12.42 5.54
CA GLU A 111 5.09 -12.91 5.42
C GLU A 111 5.19 -14.37 4.95
N ALA A 112 4.27 -15.23 5.36
CA ALA A 112 4.25 -16.64 4.95
C ALA A 112 3.83 -16.82 3.47
N GLU A 113 3.24 -15.78 2.86
CA GLU A 113 2.86 -15.75 1.45
C GLU A 113 3.38 -14.53 0.71
N ARG A 114 4.49 -13.95 1.21
CA ARG A 114 5.07 -12.71 0.67
C ARG A 114 5.25 -12.78 -0.84
N GLU A 115 5.80 -13.89 -1.32
CA GLU A 115 6.01 -14.14 -2.74
C GLU A 115 4.72 -14.06 -3.58
N ARG A 116 3.54 -14.33 -3.02
CA ARG A 116 2.24 -14.24 -3.71
C ARG A 116 1.72 -12.81 -3.81
N TYR A 117 1.82 -12.05 -2.72
CA TYR A 117 1.37 -10.66 -2.68
C TYR A 117 2.35 -9.70 -3.39
N GLU A 118 3.59 -10.12 -3.58
CA GLU A 118 4.62 -9.38 -4.33
C GLU A 118 4.63 -9.70 -5.83
N GLN A 119 3.78 -10.63 -6.32
CA GLN A 119 3.72 -10.92 -7.75
C GLN A 119 3.16 -9.72 -8.53
N PRO A 120 3.86 -9.27 -9.59
CA PRO A 120 3.37 -8.19 -10.44
C PRO A 120 2.17 -8.68 -11.26
N GLY A 121 1.08 -7.93 -11.24
CA GLY A 121 -0.15 -8.28 -11.96
C GLY A 121 -1.28 -7.30 -11.68
N PHE A 122 -2.49 -7.69 -12.04
CA PHE A 122 -3.70 -6.89 -11.76
C PHE A 122 -4.51 -7.53 -10.65
N THR A 123 -4.93 -6.76 -9.64
CA THR A 123 -5.85 -7.22 -8.60
C THR A 123 -7.26 -7.42 -9.16
N ALA A 124 -8.15 -8.02 -8.36
CA ALA A 124 -9.55 -8.25 -8.76
C ALA A 124 -10.29 -6.97 -9.17
N ASP A 125 -9.96 -5.82 -8.56
CA ASP A 125 -10.58 -4.53 -8.90
C ASP A 125 -9.87 -3.79 -10.04
N GLY A 126 -8.80 -4.37 -10.60
CA GLY A 126 -8.06 -3.84 -11.74
C GLY A 126 -6.93 -2.87 -11.41
N PHE A 127 -6.52 -2.77 -10.14
CA PHE A 127 -5.29 -2.07 -9.74
C PHE A 127 -4.05 -2.93 -10.03
N VAL A 128 -2.85 -2.35 -9.97
CA VAL A 128 -1.60 -3.11 -10.03
C VAL A 128 -1.21 -3.58 -8.62
N SER A 129 -0.84 -4.85 -8.47
CA SER A 129 -0.36 -5.45 -7.21
C SER A 129 1.10 -5.10 -6.90
N GLY A 130 1.58 -5.38 -5.70
CA GLY A 130 3.02 -5.30 -5.35
C GLY A 130 3.54 -3.96 -4.83
N ALA A 131 2.68 -2.96 -4.60
CA ALA A 131 3.09 -1.66 -4.03
C ALA A 131 3.75 -1.78 -2.64
N SER A 132 3.38 -2.80 -1.85
CA SER A 132 3.95 -3.07 -0.52
C SER A 132 5.44 -3.42 -0.55
N VAL A 133 5.96 -3.95 -1.68
CA VAL A 133 7.40 -4.21 -1.90
C VAL A 133 8.20 -2.92 -1.75
N TYR A 134 7.72 -1.85 -2.39
CA TYR A 134 8.37 -0.55 -2.42
C TYR A 134 8.22 0.18 -1.07
N ALA A 135 7.07 0.03 -0.41
CA ALA A 135 6.89 0.51 0.96
C ALA A 135 7.96 -0.10 1.89
N ARG A 136 8.14 -1.43 1.85
CA ARG A 136 9.16 -2.15 2.62
C ARG A 136 10.57 -1.66 2.26
N ALA A 137 10.88 -1.51 0.97
CA ALA A 137 12.19 -1.06 0.51
C ALA A 137 12.54 0.34 1.04
N LEU A 138 11.59 1.28 1.03
CA LEU A 138 11.80 2.63 1.55
C LEU A 138 12.10 2.66 3.05
N LEU A 139 11.38 1.86 3.83
CA LEU A 139 11.49 1.86 5.29
C LEU A 139 12.87 1.46 5.81
N ARG A 140 13.68 0.74 5.01
CA ARG A 140 15.07 0.39 5.36
C ARG A 140 15.92 1.62 5.63
N TRP A 141 15.60 2.75 5.03
CA TRP A 141 16.34 4.01 5.18
C TRP A 141 15.86 4.88 6.34
N PHE A 142 14.71 4.56 6.97
CA PHE A 142 14.11 5.45 7.96
C PHE A 142 14.94 5.54 9.24
N LYS A 143 15.38 4.39 9.78
CA LYS A 143 16.19 4.37 11.01
C LYS A 143 17.54 5.07 10.83
N PRO A 144 18.35 4.81 9.78
CA PRO A 144 19.60 5.55 9.54
C PRO A 144 19.41 7.06 9.39
N LEU A 145 18.28 7.51 8.85
CA LEU A 145 17.97 8.94 8.66
C LEU A 145 17.21 9.58 9.84
N GLY A 146 16.91 8.84 10.91
CA GLY A 146 16.12 9.33 12.04
C GLY A 146 14.66 9.66 11.69
N LEU A 147 14.13 9.09 10.60
CA LEU A 147 12.76 9.29 10.14
C LEU A 147 11.79 8.29 10.79
N ARG A 148 10.52 8.69 10.89
CA ARG A 148 9.41 7.84 11.33
C ARG A 148 8.32 7.79 10.25
N ALA A 149 7.74 6.62 10.05
CA ALA A 149 6.64 6.44 9.11
C ALA A 149 5.29 6.54 9.83
N VAL A 150 4.34 7.19 9.16
CA VAL A 150 2.92 7.12 9.50
C VAL A 150 2.21 6.56 8.29
N PHE A 151 1.81 5.29 8.37
CA PHE A 151 1.00 4.71 7.30
C PHE A 151 -0.44 5.21 7.38
N ASP A 152 -0.95 5.58 6.22
CA ASP A 152 -2.32 6.03 6.02
C ASP A 152 -2.97 5.09 5.01
N MET A 153 -3.89 4.24 5.48
CA MET A 153 -4.73 3.45 4.58
C MET A 153 -5.66 4.39 3.83
N HIS A 154 -5.17 4.92 2.72
CA HIS A 154 -5.75 6.03 1.99
C HIS A 154 -6.96 5.60 1.16
N SER A 155 -7.02 4.31 0.84
CA SER A 155 -8.05 3.73 0.00
C SER A 155 -8.58 2.46 0.61
N LEU A 156 -9.91 2.34 0.62
CA LEU A 156 -10.63 1.17 1.09
C LEU A 156 -11.46 0.58 -0.06
N PRO A 157 -11.66 -0.74 -0.11
CA PRO A 157 -12.54 -1.36 -1.11
C PRO A 157 -13.95 -0.77 -1.02
N GLY A 158 -14.62 -0.55 -2.16
CA GLY A 158 -15.96 0.06 -2.20
C GLY A 158 -16.00 1.57 -1.91
N GLY A 159 -14.84 2.21 -1.73
CA GLY A 159 -14.75 3.65 -1.48
C GLY A 159 -15.02 4.03 -0.03
N ALA A 160 -14.21 4.95 0.49
CA ALA A 160 -14.38 5.50 1.83
C ALA A 160 -15.25 6.77 1.85
N VAL A 161 -15.37 7.45 0.70
CA VAL A 161 -16.07 8.73 0.57
C VAL A 161 -16.84 8.75 -0.74
N ARG A 162 -18.11 9.16 -0.66
CA ARG A 162 -18.99 9.32 -1.81
C ARG A 162 -18.49 10.42 -2.77
N ASN A 163 -18.52 10.14 -4.06
CA ASN A 163 -18.21 11.06 -5.15
C ASN A 163 -16.80 11.67 -5.07
N MET A 164 -15.84 10.95 -4.49
CA MET A 164 -14.45 11.35 -4.40
C MET A 164 -13.56 10.26 -5.00
N GLY A 165 -12.62 10.65 -5.86
CA GLY A 165 -11.71 9.72 -6.52
C GLY A 165 -10.31 9.66 -5.91
N TYR A 166 -9.93 10.61 -5.04
CA TYR A 166 -8.57 10.75 -4.50
C TYR A 166 -8.05 9.51 -3.77
N THR A 167 -8.95 8.61 -3.41
CA THR A 167 -8.64 7.26 -2.88
C THR A 167 -8.30 6.26 -3.99
N GLY A 168 -7.81 6.71 -5.16
CA GLY A 168 -7.36 5.87 -6.27
C GLY A 168 -8.45 5.35 -7.23
N LYS A 169 -9.72 5.40 -6.85
CA LYS A 169 -10.88 5.09 -7.71
C LYS A 169 -12.10 5.85 -7.24
N TYR A 170 -12.87 6.36 -8.19
CA TYR A 170 -14.14 7.03 -7.93
C TYR A 170 -15.25 6.02 -7.62
N PHE A 171 -16.05 6.34 -6.60
CA PHE A 171 -17.26 5.59 -6.23
C PHE A 171 -18.45 6.56 -6.04
N GLU A 172 -19.63 6.17 -6.51
CA GLU A 172 -20.87 6.96 -6.36
C GLU A 172 -21.44 6.92 -4.93
N ALA A 173 -20.95 5.99 -4.12
CA ALA A 173 -21.30 5.78 -2.71
C ALA A 173 -20.04 5.38 -1.91
N ALA A 174 -20.12 5.50 -0.59
CA ALA A 174 -19.09 4.96 0.31
C ALA A 174 -19.60 3.61 0.83
N GLU A 175 -19.11 2.51 0.25
CA GLU A 175 -19.66 1.16 0.46
C GLU A 175 -18.76 0.31 1.36
N PHE A 176 -17.64 0.85 1.86
CA PHE A 176 -16.68 0.07 2.65
C PHE A 176 -17.32 -0.62 3.87
N PHE A 177 -18.24 0.05 4.56
CA PHE A 177 -18.95 -0.46 5.74
C PHE A 177 -20.29 -1.12 5.42
N ASP A 178 -20.65 -1.30 4.15
CA ASP A 178 -21.87 -2.01 3.80
C ASP A 178 -21.80 -3.45 4.31
N GLY A 179 -22.87 -3.93 4.94
CA GLY A 179 -22.94 -5.27 5.53
C GLY A 179 -22.17 -5.43 6.86
N ALA A 180 -21.70 -4.35 7.48
CA ALA A 180 -20.99 -4.42 8.77
C ALA A 180 -21.84 -5.00 9.91
N GLU A 181 -23.16 -4.86 9.84
CA GLU A 181 -24.12 -5.44 10.78
C GLU A 181 -24.01 -6.98 10.84
N GLU A 182 -23.82 -7.62 9.68
CA GLU A 182 -23.66 -9.08 9.58
C GLU A 182 -22.36 -9.55 10.25
N TRP A 183 -21.32 -8.70 10.23
CA TRP A 183 -20.04 -9.00 10.85
C TRP A 183 -20.13 -9.02 12.37
N SER A 184 -20.73 -7.99 12.98
CA SER A 184 -20.88 -7.88 14.45
C SER A 184 -21.59 -9.08 15.07
N ALA A 185 -22.63 -9.60 14.39
CA ALA A 185 -23.39 -10.76 14.83
C ALA A 185 -22.57 -12.07 14.73
N SER A 186 -21.69 -12.18 13.73
CA SER A 186 -20.84 -13.36 13.54
C SER A 186 -19.67 -13.47 14.52
N CYS A 187 -19.16 -12.33 15.01
CA CYS A 187 -18.03 -12.29 15.95
C CYS A 187 -18.41 -12.44 17.42
N ALA A 188 -19.69 -12.29 17.78
CA ALA A 188 -20.14 -12.31 19.17
C ALA A 188 -19.82 -13.64 19.91
N ASN A 189 -19.50 -14.71 19.17
CA ASN A 189 -19.20 -16.03 19.71
C ASN A 189 -17.73 -16.51 19.48
N SER A 190 -16.80 -15.66 19.00
CA SER A 190 -15.38 -16.06 18.88
C SER A 190 -14.41 -15.01 19.45
N THR A 191 -13.41 -15.47 20.20
CA THR A 191 -12.33 -14.65 20.77
C THR A 191 -11.05 -14.68 19.94
N ALA A 192 -11.07 -15.29 18.75
CA ALA A 192 -9.94 -15.37 17.83
C ALA A 192 -10.32 -14.77 16.48
N GLU A 193 -9.55 -13.78 16.04
CA GLU A 193 -9.34 -13.38 14.64
C GLU A 193 -10.58 -13.31 13.73
N CYS A 194 -11.72 -12.84 14.22
CA CYS A 194 -12.96 -12.80 13.44
C CYS A 194 -12.78 -12.11 12.07
N LEU A 195 -12.80 -12.91 11.00
CA LEU A 195 -12.92 -12.47 9.61
C LEU A 195 -14.32 -12.86 9.14
N PRO A 196 -15.03 -12.00 8.38
CA PRO A 196 -16.32 -12.37 7.80
C PRO A 196 -16.21 -13.64 6.97
N ALA A 197 -17.22 -14.51 6.98
CA ALA A 197 -17.22 -15.71 6.14
C ALA A 197 -17.19 -15.33 4.65
N ALA A 198 -16.32 -15.97 3.86
CA ALA A 198 -16.32 -15.85 2.41
C ALA A 198 -17.62 -16.45 1.85
N GLY A 199 -18.65 -15.63 1.60
CA GLY A 199 -19.78 -16.03 0.75
C GLY A 199 -21.15 -16.26 1.40
N ARG A 200 -21.54 -15.57 2.49
CA ARG A 200 -22.94 -15.60 2.94
C ARG A 200 -23.85 -14.56 2.29
N THR A 201 -23.34 -13.39 1.87
CA THR A 201 -24.12 -12.37 1.15
C THR A 201 -23.23 -11.56 0.18
N ARG A 202 -23.83 -10.94 -0.84
CA ARG A 202 -23.16 -10.03 -1.79
C ARG A 202 -22.64 -8.74 -1.12
N ARG A 203 -23.00 -8.49 0.15
CA ARG A 203 -22.82 -7.20 0.83
C ARG A 203 -21.58 -7.10 1.73
N SER A 204 -20.88 -8.20 2.05
CA SER A 204 -19.75 -8.17 3.01
C SER A 204 -18.34 -8.22 2.39
N ALA A 205 -18.19 -8.15 1.07
CA ALA A 205 -16.91 -8.40 0.41
C ALA A 205 -15.88 -7.27 0.61
N TYR A 206 -16.31 -6.00 0.60
CA TYR A 206 -15.42 -4.85 0.73
C TYR A 206 -14.83 -4.72 2.13
N LEU A 207 -15.67 -4.77 3.16
CA LEU A 207 -15.25 -4.70 4.55
C LEU A 207 -14.21 -5.78 4.87
N ARG A 208 -14.50 -7.02 4.46
CA ARG A 208 -13.60 -8.16 4.64
C ARG A 208 -12.22 -7.93 4.01
N ARG A 209 -12.19 -7.53 2.74
CA ARG A 209 -10.94 -7.28 1.99
C ARG A 209 -10.13 -6.15 2.63
N GLY A 210 -10.78 -5.06 3.06
CA GLY A 210 -10.08 -3.96 3.71
C GLY A 210 -9.54 -4.33 5.10
N VAL A 211 -10.26 -5.14 5.88
CA VAL A 211 -9.76 -5.67 7.16
C VAL A 211 -8.54 -6.57 6.95
N ILE A 212 -8.55 -7.42 5.92
CA ILE A 212 -7.38 -8.24 5.55
C ILE A 212 -6.20 -7.33 5.19
N ALA A 213 -6.40 -6.30 4.36
CA ALA A 213 -5.35 -5.35 4.00
C ALA A 213 -4.79 -4.58 5.21
N LEU A 214 -5.64 -4.17 6.16
CA LEU A 214 -5.22 -3.51 7.41
C LEU A 214 -4.40 -4.46 8.28
N ARG A 215 -4.82 -5.73 8.43
CA ARG A 215 -4.04 -6.75 9.14
C ARG A 215 -2.70 -7.02 8.46
N ALA A 216 -2.67 -7.06 7.12
CA ALA A 216 -1.44 -7.24 6.35
C ALA A 216 -0.46 -6.07 6.57
N LEU A 217 -0.96 -4.83 6.54
CA LEU A 217 -0.15 -3.65 6.87
C LEU A 217 0.40 -3.71 8.30
N ALA A 218 -0.40 -4.08 9.28
CA ALA A 218 0.04 -4.23 10.67
C ALA A 218 1.13 -5.30 10.81
N ARG A 219 0.98 -6.44 10.13
CA ARG A 219 1.98 -7.52 10.11
C ARG A 219 3.28 -7.09 9.40
N LEU A 220 3.18 -6.34 8.30
CA LEU A 220 4.34 -5.74 7.64
C LEU A 220 5.12 -4.85 8.63
N ILE A 221 4.43 -3.96 9.35
CA ILE A 221 5.06 -3.09 10.36
C ILE A 221 5.75 -3.92 11.44
N ALA A 222 5.06 -4.92 12.00
CA ALA A 222 5.62 -5.79 13.04
C ALA A 222 6.87 -6.55 12.56
N SER A 223 6.85 -7.10 11.34
CA SER A 223 8.00 -7.83 10.78
C SER A 223 9.27 -6.97 10.68
N LEU A 224 9.11 -5.67 10.44
CA LEU A 224 10.23 -4.74 10.34
C LEU A 224 10.86 -4.45 11.69
N GLU A 225 10.10 -4.51 12.78
CA GLU A 225 10.61 -4.38 14.14
C GLU A 225 11.43 -5.61 14.54
N GLU A 226 10.99 -6.81 14.15
CA GLU A 226 11.68 -8.07 14.38
C GLU A 226 13.00 -8.18 13.60
N ASP A 227 13.01 -7.77 12.32
CA ASP A 227 14.22 -7.72 11.48
C ASP A 227 15.30 -6.82 12.13
N VAL A 228 14.88 -5.71 12.74
CA VAL A 228 15.79 -4.78 13.44
C VAL A 228 16.33 -5.39 14.74
N ALA A 229 15.49 -6.11 15.50
CA ALA A 229 15.90 -6.77 16.73
C ALA A 229 16.93 -7.88 16.45
N THR A 230 16.65 -8.74 15.47
CA THR A 230 17.54 -9.84 15.09
C THR A 230 18.86 -9.36 14.48
N ALA A 231 18.86 -8.28 13.69
CA ALA A 231 20.09 -7.65 13.20
C ALA A 231 20.94 -7.08 14.35
N GLY A 232 20.30 -6.49 15.37
CA GLY A 232 20.96 -5.99 16.58
C GLY A 232 21.64 -7.10 17.38
N GLU A 233 20.96 -8.23 17.57
CA GLU A 233 21.51 -9.41 18.25
C GLU A 233 22.71 -10.01 17.50
N ARG A 234 22.61 -10.16 16.17
CA ARG A 234 23.73 -10.64 15.34
C ARG A 234 24.94 -9.71 15.40
N SER A 235 24.73 -8.40 15.45
CA SER A 235 25.82 -7.42 15.60
C SER A 235 26.44 -7.48 17.00
N ALA A 236 25.66 -7.74 18.05
CA ALA A 236 26.16 -7.87 19.43
C ALA A 236 26.96 -9.16 19.64
N ILE A 237 26.52 -10.28 19.03
CA ILE A 237 27.25 -11.56 19.05
C ILE A 237 28.61 -11.41 18.35
N ASN A 238 28.66 -10.73 17.20
CA ASN A 238 29.91 -10.52 16.45
C ASN A 238 30.84 -9.46 17.06
N ALA A 239 30.36 -8.65 18.01
CA ALA A 239 31.15 -7.64 18.72
C ALA A 239 31.73 -8.15 20.06
N SER A 240 31.48 -9.41 20.42
CA SER A 240 32.07 -10.02 21.61
C SER A 240 33.56 -10.31 21.36
N PRO A 241 34.50 -9.83 22.20
CA PRO A 241 35.91 -10.12 22.00
C PRO A 241 36.15 -11.62 22.20
N SER A 242 36.85 -12.25 21.26
CA SER A 242 37.43 -13.57 21.49
C SER A 242 38.35 -13.50 22.72
N LEU A 243 38.00 -14.27 23.76
CA LEU A 243 38.82 -14.48 24.97
C LEU A 243 40.18 -15.09 24.63
#